data_AF-A0A7I9ZEW3-F1
#
_entry.id   AF-A0A7I9ZEW3-F1
#
_cell.length_a   1.000
_cell.length_b   1.000
_cell.length_c   1.000
_cell.angle_alpha   90.00
_cell.angle_beta   90.00
_cell.angle_gamma   90.00
#
_symmetry.space_group_name_H-M   'P 1'
#
loop_
_entity.id
_entity.type
_entity.pdbx_description
1 polymer ?
#
loop_
_entity_poly.entity_id
_entity_poly.type
_entity_poly.pdbx_seq_one_letter_code
_entity_poly.pdbx_strand_id
1 'polypeptide(L)'
;MDTATGVPLYAAQLLALDDTGGEVLNVTVAGDPKVTVTQPVSVAGLVAIPWAQGDRSGVAFRADAITPTNPAAAPSDQASRAQK
;
A
#
# COMPACT_ATOMS: atom_id res chain seq x y z
N MET A 1 15.75 -10.28 3.87
CA MET A 1 15.70 -10.05 5.33
C MET A 1 15.94 -8.57 5.56
N ASP A 2 15.14 -7.95 6.42
CA ASP A 2 15.40 -6.61 6.93
C ASP A 2 16.69 -6.63 7.76
N THR A 3 17.58 -5.68 7.52
CA THR A 3 18.94 -5.71 8.09
C THR A 3 18.99 -5.18 9.51
N ALA A 4 17.96 -4.47 9.98
CA ALA A 4 17.88 -3.94 11.34
C ALA A 4 17.20 -4.93 12.30
N THR A 5 16.15 -5.61 11.83
CA THR A 5 15.28 -6.47 12.65
C THR A 5 15.47 -7.96 12.40
N GLY A 6 16.10 -8.35 11.29
CA GLY A 6 16.27 -9.75 10.89
C GLY A 6 15.00 -10.40 10.32
N VAL A 7 13.89 -9.66 10.22
CA VAL A 7 12.61 -10.17 9.75
C VAL A 7 12.63 -10.38 8.22
N PRO A 8 11.97 -11.42 7.66
CA PRO A 8 11.86 -11.57 6.21
C PRO A 8 11.16 -10.38 5.56
N LEU A 9 11.59 -10.04 4.34
CA LEU A 9 10.93 -9.01 3.54
C LEU A 9 9.93 -9.67 2.60
N TYR A 10 8.74 -9.10 2.50
CA TYR A 10 7.67 -9.52 1.60
C TYR A 10 7.38 -8.40 0.61
N ALA A 11 7.08 -8.78 -0.64
CA ALA A 11 6.58 -7.86 -1.65
C ALA A 11 5.07 -8.05 -1.81
N ALA A 12 4.32 -6.96 -1.70
CA ALA A 12 2.88 -6.92 -1.93
C ALA A 12 2.57 -5.95 -3.07
N GLN A 13 1.71 -6.37 -4.00
CA GLN A 13 1.16 -5.49 -5.02
C GLN A 13 -0.08 -4.80 -4.45
N LEU A 14 -0.03 -3.47 -4.37
CA LEU A 14 -1.14 -2.64 -3.93
C LEU A 14 -1.71 -1.87 -5.13
N LEU A 15 -3.04 -1.85 -5.25
CA LEU A 15 -3.73 -0.96 -6.18
C LEU A 15 -4.15 0.29 -5.40
N ALA A 16 -3.51 1.41 -5.68
CA ALA A 16 -4.01 2.73 -5.30
C ALA A 16 -5.03 3.16 -6.35
N LEU A 17 -6.22 3.58 -5.92
CA LEU A 17 -7.31 3.98 -6.83
C LEU A 17 -7.92 5.29 -6.32
N ASP A 18 -8.03 6.27 -7.21
CA ASP A 18 -8.75 7.51 -7.00
C ASP A 18 -9.64 7.84 -8.21
N ASP A 19 -10.20 9.05 -8.22
CA ASP A 19 -11.06 9.52 -9.31
C ASP A 19 -10.30 9.79 -10.63
N THR A 20 -8.97 9.88 -10.58
CA THR A 20 -8.10 10.09 -11.74
C THR A 20 -7.63 8.78 -12.37
N GLY A 21 -7.58 7.69 -11.59
CA GLY A 21 -7.22 6.38 -12.08
C GLY A 21 -6.63 5.47 -11.01
N GLY A 22 -6.08 4.34 -11.49
CA GLY A 22 -5.44 3.34 -10.64
C GLY A 22 -3.96 3.20 -10.94
N GLU A 23 -3.14 3.08 -9.90
CA GLU A 23 -1.72 2.76 -9.98
C GLU A 23 -1.43 1.47 -9.19
N VAL A 24 -0.61 0.59 -9.75
CA VAL A 24 -0.13 -0.60 -9.06
C VAL A 24 1.28 -0.35 -8.50
N LEU A 25 1.40 -0.38 -7.17
CA LEU A 25 2.65 -0.22 -6.45
C LEU A 25 3.16 -1.58 -5.98
N ASN A 26 4.42 -1.89 -6.26
CA ASN A 26 5.10 -3.04 -5.64
C ASN A 26 5.79 -2.59 -4.35
N VAL A 27 5.15 -2.84 -3.20
CA VAL A 27 5.59 -2.37 -1.89
C VAL A 27 6.29 -3.48 -1.12
N THR A 28 7.47 -3.19 -0.59
CA THR A 28 8.20 -4.10 0.30
C THR A 28 7.88 -3.80 1.77
N VAL A 29 7.54 -4.82 2.54
CA VAL A 29 7.22 -4.73 3.97
C VAL A 29 7.96 -5.81 4.76
N ALA A 30 8.30 -5.54 6.02
CA ALA A 30 8.87 -6.55 6.90
C ALA A 30 7.75 -7.44 7.47
N GLY A 31 7.96 -8.75 7.40
CA GLY A 31 6.98 -9.75 7.82
C GLY A 31 5.84 -9.94 6.83
N ASP A 32 5.11 -11.03 6.98
CA ASP A 32 3.96 -11.33 6.14
C ASP A 32 2.78 -10.43 6.56
N PRO A 33 2.24 -9.58 5.67
CA PRO A 33 1.15 -8.66 6.00
C PRO A 33 -0.20 -9.35 6.28
N LYS A 34 -0.33 -10.67 5.99
CA LYS A 34 -1.55 -11.46 6.24
C LYS A 34 -2.82 -10.86 5.59
N VAL A 35 -2.66 -10.26 4.40
CA VAL A 35 -3.75 -9.71 3.60
C VAL A 35 -4.16 -10.68 2.49
N THR A 36 -5.43 -10.66 2.10
CA THR A 36 -5.91 -11.41 0.93
C THR A 36 -5.95 -10.52 -0.31
N VAL A 37 -5.97 -11.14 -1.50
CA VAL A 37 -6.15 -10.40 -2.77
C VAL A 37 -7.46 -9.60 -2.72
N THR A 38 -7.45 -8.42 -3.34
CA THR A 38 -8.53 -7.41 -3.38
C THR A 38 -9.00 -6.86 -2.03
N GLN A 39 -8.37 -7.24 -0.91
CA GLN A 39 -8.71 -6.72 0.41
C GLN A 39 -8.31 -5.23 0.51
N PRO A 40 -9.22 -4.34 0.98
CA PRO A 40 -8.85 -2.98 1.33
C PRO A 40 -7.84 -2.96 2.49
N VAL A 41 -6.77 -2.18 2.34
CA VAL A 41 -5.66 -2.11 3.30
C VAL A 41 -5.28 -0.66 3.61
N SER A 42 -4.78 -0.44 4.82
CA SER A 42 -4.09 0.77 5.23
C SER A 42 -2.59 0.52 5.14
N VAL A 43 -1.85 1.52 4.67
CA VAL A 43 -0.39 1.46 4.54
C VAL A 43 0.22 2.50 5.48
N ALA A 44 1.07 2.06 6.41
CA ALA A 44 1.77 2.92 7.35
C ALA A 44 3.22 3.12 6.92
N GLY A 45 3.73 4.35 7.04
CA GLY A 45 5.15 4.65 6.78
C GLY A 45 5.58 4.39 5.34
N LEU A 46 4.71 4.64 4.36
CA LEU A 46 5.08 4.46 2.95
C LEU A 46 6.17 5.46 2.54
N VAL A 47 7.29 4.94 2.07
CA VAL A 47 8.43 5.72 1.57
C VAL A 47 8.70 5.33 0.11
N ALA A 48 8.82 6.35 -0.74
CA ALA A 48 9.31 6.24 -2.09
C ALA A 48 10.83 6.48 -2.11
N ILE A 49 11.58 5.52 -2.64
CA ILE A 49 13.06 5.55 -2.70
C ILE A 49 13.47 5.57 -4.18
N PRO A 50 13.80 6.74 -4.74
CA PRO A 50 14.34 6.83 -6.08
C PRO A 50 15.69 6.11 -6.15
N TRP A 51 15.92 5.40 -7.24
CA TRP A 51 17.21 4.77 -7.50
C TRP A 51 17.59 4.89 -8.98
N ALA A 52 18.90 4.84 -9.22
CA ALA A 52 19.48 4.71 -10.55
C ALA A 52 20.70 3.78 -10.49
N GLN A 53 20.81 2.86 -11.45
CA GLN A 53 21.90 1.91 -11.56
C GLN A 53 22.25 1.71 -13.04
N GLY A 54 23.33 2.37 -13.48
CA GLY A 54 23.67 2.47 -14.90
C GLY A 54 22.52 3.14 -15.65
N ASP A 55 22.06 2.51 -16.74
CA ASP A 55 20.98 3.03 -17.57
C ASP A 55 19.57 2.73 -17.03
N ARG A 56 19.46 2.10 -15.85
CA ARG A 56 18.19 1.78 -15.21
C ARG A 56 17.89 2.77 -14.10
N SER A 57 16.64 3.19 -13.98
CA SER A 57 16.16 4.02 -12.88
C SER A 57 14.73 3.64 -12.52
N GLY A 58 14.29 4.07 -11.34
CA GLY A 58 12.92 3.87 -10.89
C GLY A 58 12.70 4.31 -9.46
N VAL A 59 11.56 3.91 -8.91
CA VAL A 59 11.18 4.13 -7.51
C VAL A 59 10.94 2.78 -6.87
N ALA A 60 11.56 2.55 -5.72
CA ALA A 60 11.23 1.43 -4.84
C ALA A 60 10.32 1.92 -3.73
N PHE A 61 9.26 1.17 -3.43
CA PHE A 61 8.33 1.50 -2.35
C PHE A 61 8.58 0.59 -1.15
N ARG A 62 8.69 1.17 0.04
CA ARG A 62 8.78 0.46 1.31
C ARG A 62 7.74 0.98 2.29
N ALA A 63 7.17 0.10 3.10
CA ALA A 63 6.23 0.48 4.14
C ALA A 63 6.62 -0.18 5.47
N ASP A 64 6.26 0.47 6.57
CA ASP A 64 6.43 -0.09 7.91
C ASP A 64 5.40 -1.19 8.19
N ALA A 65 4.15 -0.98 7.73
CA ALA A 65 3.08 -1.97 7.86
C ALA A 65 2.05 -1.85 6.73
N ILE A 66 1.46 -2.99 6.38
CA ILE A 66 0.27 -3.10 5.54
C ILE A 66 -0.75 -3.90 6.35
N THR A 67 -1.90 -3.31 6.65
CA THR A 67 -2.91 -3.93 7.51
C THR A 67 -4.29 -3.87 6.86
N PRO A 68 -5.13 -4.91 6.98
CA PRO A 68 -6.53 -4.85 6.56
C PRO A 68 -7.24 -3.63 7.16
N THR A 69 -7.98 -2.87 6.36
CA THR A 69 -8.92 -1.89 6.92
C THR A 69 -10.18 -2.64 7.33
N ASN A 70 -10.59 -2.48 8.59
CA ASN A 70 -11.91 -2.97 9.00
C ASN A 70 -12.99 -2.10 8.33
N PRO A 71 -13.93 -2.65 7.55
CA PRO A 71 -14.95 -1.87 6.83
C PRO A 71 -15.96 -1.11 7.73
N ALA A 72 -15.80 -1.13 9.05
CA ALA A 72 -16.73 -0.48 9.99
C ALA A 72 -16.59 1.05 10.12
N ALA A 73 -15.68 1.70 9.38
CA ALA A 73 -15.48 3.15 9.49
C ALA A 73 -15.25 3.80 8.12
N ALA A 74 -16.29 3.87 7.30
CA ALA A 74 -16.40 4.92 6.30
C ALA A 74 -17.51 5.89 6.75
N PRO A 75 -17.23 7.20 6.93
CA PRO A 75 -18.29 8.17 7.12
C PRO A 75 -19.14 8.23 5.84
N SER A 76 -20.43 7.97 5.98
CA SER A 76 -21.41 8.00 4.90
C SER A 76 -21.68 9.44 4.44
N ASP A 77 -20.84 9.97 3.55
CA ASP A 77 -21.12 11.23 2.82
C ASP A 77 -21.84 10.99 1.47
N GLN A 78 -22.19 9.73 1.17
CA GLN A 78 -23.02 9.38 0.01
C GLN A 78 -24.53 9.50 0.27
N ALA A 79 -24.98 9.60 1.53
CA ALA A 79 -26.40 9.71 1.87
C ALA A 79 -27.01 11.07 1.45
N SER A 80 -26.19 12.10 1.23
CA SER A 80 -26.65 13.47 0.94
C SER A 80 -26.99 13.73 -0.55
N ARG A 81 -26.64 12.80 -1.46
CA ARG A 81 -26.90 12.96 -2.90
C ARG A 81 -28.29 12.47 -3.32
N ALA A 82 -28.93 11.62 -2.52
CA ALA A 82 -30.20 10.97 -2.87
C ALA A 82 -31.47 11.72 -2.43
N GLN A 83 -31.35 12.91 -1.83
CA GLN A 83 -32.49 13.72 -1.42
C GLN A 83 -32.51 15.06 -2.14
N LYS A 84 -32.99 15.03 -3.39
CA LYS A 84 -33.52 16.19 -4.13
C LYS A 84 -34.33 15.71 -5.32
#